data_AF-A0A940A3L9-F1
#
_entry.id   AF-A0A940A3L9-F1
#
_cell.length_a   1.000
_cell.length_b   1.000
_cell.length_c   1.000
_cell.angle_alpha   90.00
_cell.angle_beta   90.00
_cell.angle_gamma   90.00
#
_symmetry.space_group_name_H-M   'P 1'
#
loop_
_entity.id
_entity.type
_entity.pdbx_description
1 polymer ?
#
loop_
_entity_poly.entity_id
_entity_poly.type
_entity_poly.pdbx_seq_one_letter_code
_entity_poly.pdbx_strand_id
1 'polypeptide(L)'
;MKKNRIDRNTNRRKAAAIKADRKAKAAGEHIKRNAGDELLVVRDPYNKKDFYMMMIDNFVLAKIEYVVMYNYVPDDGNHRKPELVIMRTTFSDNGEQYFYSIKDGAELERAFVLFMRRYYGSSVPDKQSKYGVATGGV
;
A
#
# COMPACT_ATOMS: atom_id res chain seq x y z
N MET A 1 24.25 12.40 42.07
CA MET A 1 24.63 12.07 40.68
C MET A 1 23.42 11.49 39.92
N LYS A 2 22.87 12.20 38.92
CA LYS A 2 21.68 11.78 38.13
C LYS A 2 22.00 11.74 36.62
N LYS A 3 22.68 10.68 36.13
CA LYS A 3 23.07 10.58 34.70
C LYS A 3 22.83 9.21 34.01
N ASN A 4 21.95 8.34 34.52
CA ASN A 4 21.78 6.97 33.95
C ASN A 4 20.38 6.63 33.36
N ARG A 5 19.54 7.64 33.07
CA ARG A 5 18.19 7.42 32.50
C ARG A 5 18.04 7.82 31.02
N ILE A 6 18.91 8.66 30.47
CA ILE A 6 18.74 9.22 29.12
C ILE A 6 19.28 8.24 28.05
N ASP A 7 20.42 7.58 28.29
CA ASP A 7 21.08 6.72 27.29
C ASP A 7 20.35 5.40 26.97
N ARG A 8 19.52 4.91 27.90
CA ARG A 8 18.71 3.71 27.65
C ARG A 8 17.53 3.97 26.71
N ASN A 9 17.05 5.21 26.65
CA ASN A 9 15.88 5.56 25.85
C ASN A 9 16.24 5.79 24.37
N THR A 10 17.41 6.38 24.12
CA THR A 10 17.97 6.56 22.77
C THR A 10 18.31 5.24 22.09
N ASN A 11 18.90 4.29 22.83
CA ASN A 11 19.21 2.96 22.28
C ASN A 11 17.96 2.13 21.97
N ARG A 12 16.88 2.24 22.77
CA ARG A 12 15.59 1.60 22.49
C ARG A 12 14.90 2.17 21.26
N ARG A 13 14.95 3.49 21.06
CA ARG A 13 14.38 4.15 19.86
C ARG A 13 15.14 3.76 18.58
N LYS A 14 16.47 3.69 18.63
CA LYS A 14 17.28 3.19 17.50
C LYS A 14 16.94 1.73 17.15
N ALA A 15 16.81 0.85 18.14
CA ALA A 15 16.44 -0.55 17.92
C ALA A 15 15.03 -0.69 17.33
N ALA A 16 14.07 0.12 17.78
CA ALA A 16 12.71 0.14 17.23
C ALA A 16 12.69 0.65 15.77
N ALA A 17 13.46 1.70 15.46
CA ALA A 17 13.57 2.23 14.10
C ALA A 17 14.24 1.24 13.14
N ILE A 18 15.29 0.53 13.58
CA ILE A 18 15.93 -0.51 12.76
C ILE A 18 14.99 -1.70 12.52
N LYS A 19 14.18 -2.08 13.52
CA LYS A 19 13.17 -3.13 13.36
C LYS A 19 12.05 -2.69 12.42
N ALA A 20 11.66 -1.42 12.46
CA ALA A 20 10.69 -0.84 11.54
C ALA A 20 11.23 -0.76 10.10
N ASP A 21 12.48 -0.34 9.88
CA ASP A 21 13.13 -0.30 8.55
C ASP A 21 13.30 -1.72 7.98
N ARG A 22 13.69 -2.70 8.80
CA ARG A 22 13.76 -4.11 8.37
C ARG A 22 12.38 -4.69 8.04
N LYS A 23 11.35 -4.34 8.83
CA LYS A 23 9.97 -4.75 8.54
C LYS A 23 9.45 -4.09 7.26
N ALA A 24 9.78 -2.82 7.02
CA ALA A 24 9.43 -2.10 5.80
C ALA A 24 10.16 -2.66 4.57
N LYS A 25 11.45 -3.00 4.69
CA LYS A 25 12.22 -3.66 3.62
C LYS A 25 11.70 -5.07 3.31
N ALA A 26 11.40 -5.86 4.34
CA ALA A 26 10.78 -7.17 4.16
C ALA A 26 9.37 -7.05 3.54
N ALA A 27 8.60 -6.03 3.91
CA ALA A 27 7.30 -5.75 3.29
C ALA A 27 7.41 -5.38 1.81
N GLY A 28 8.53 -4.76 1.39
CA GLY A 28 8.84 -4.47 -0.02
C GLY A 28 9.23 -5.71 -0.84
N GLU A 29 9.91 -6.70 -0.23
CA GLU A 29 10.22 -7.98 -0.89
C GLU A 29 9.00 -8.89 -1.07
N HIS A 30 7.92 -8.67 -0.31
CA HIS A 30 6.67 -9.42 -0.41
C HIS A 30 5.67 -8.85 -1.42
N ILE A 31 6.04 -7.84 -2.21
CA ILE A 31 5.35 -7.51 -3.48
C ILE A 31 5.70 -8.60 -4.51
N LYS A 32 5.37 -9.86 -4.18
CA LYS A 32 5.42 -10.97 -5.11
C LYS A 32 4.06 -11.09 -5.77
N ARG A 33 4.00 -10.52 -6.98
CA ARG A 33 3.26 -11.02 -8.14
C ARG A 33 1.89 -11.60 -7.82
N ASN A 34 0.86 -10.77 -7.81
CA ASN A 34 -0.49 -11.21 -8.14
C ASN A 34 -1.21 -10.13 -8.93
N ALA A 35 -1.66 -10.53 -10.13
CA ALA A 35 -2.46 -9.78 -11.11
C ALA A 35 -1.84 -8.52 -11.75
N GLY A 36 -0.84 -8.74 -12.62
CA GLY A 36 -0.50 -7.83 -13.73
C GLY A 36 0.17 -6.52 -13.33
N ASP A 37 1.36 -6.26 -13.88
CA ASP A 37 2.05 -4.97 -13.76
C ASP A 37 1.28 -3.89 -14.56
N GLU A 38 0.05 -3.57 -14.13
CA GLU A 38 -0.77 -2.55 -14.76
C GLU A 38 -0.18 -1.18 -14.44
N LEU A 39 0.53 -0.66 -15.44
CA LEU A 39 1.07 0.68 -15.44
C LEU A 39 -0.05 1.66 -15.81
N LEU A 40 -0.44 2.46 -14.83
CA LEU A 40 -1.40 3.53 -15.00
C LEU A 40 -0.66 4.83 -15.35
N VAL A 41 -1.17 5.57 -16.35
CA VAL A 41 -0.69 6.92 -16.66
C VAL A 41 -1.73 7.93 -16.17
N VAL A 42 -1.39 8.68 -15.12
CA VAL A 42 -2.23 9.74 -14.59
C VAL A 42 -1.73 11.08 -15.11
N ARG A 43 -2.59 11.81 -15.82
CA ARG A 43 -2.28 13.16 -16.28
C ARG A 43 -2.92 14.18 -15.35
N ASP A 44 -2.11 15.07 -14.79
CA ASP A 44 -2.64 16.23 -14.08
C ASP A 44 -3.19 17.24 -15.09
N PRO A 45 -4.49 17.60 -14.99
CA PRO A 45 -5.14 18.46 -15.98
C PRO A 45 -4.59 19.89 -15.99
N TYR A 46 -3.96 20.36 -14.90
CA TYR A 46 -3.50 21.74 -14.76
C TYR A 46 -2.09 21.95 -15.30
N ASN A 47 -1.14 21.08 -14.92
CA ASN A 47 0.27 21.21 -15.32
C ASN A 47 0.67 20.32 -16.51
N LYS A 48 -0.25 19.45 -16.98
CA LYS A 48 -0.03 18.50 -18.09
C LYS A 48 1.13 17.52 -17.85
N LYS A 49 1.49 17.30 -16.59
CA LYS A 49 2.50 16.31 -16.21
C LYS A 49 1.87 14.93 -16.15
N ASP A 50 2.55 13.99 -16.78
CA ASP A 50 2.18 12.58 -16.77
C ASP A 50 2.94 11.86 -15.64
N PHE A 51 2.20 11.11 -14.84
CA PHE A 51 2.71 10.28 -13.75
C PHE A 51 2.49 8.82 -14.11
N TYR A 52 3.56 8.05 -14.09
CA TYR A 52 3.54 6.62 -14.33
C TYR A 52 3.44 5.91 -12.99
N MET A 53 2.38 5.15 -12.77
CA MET A 53 2.02 4.60 -11.47
C MET A 53 1.77 3.11 -11.61
N MET A 54 2.36 2.30 -10.74
CA MET A 54 2.00 0.89 -10.63
C MET A 54 0.90 0.71 -9.60
N MET A 55 -0.16 -0.01 -9.95
CA MET A 55 -1.26 -0.32 -9.04
C MET A 55 -0.87 -1.45 -8.08
N ILE A 56 -1.24 -1.31 -6.81
CA ILE A 56 -1.02 -2.31 -5.75
C ILE A 56 -2.34 -2.97 -5.33
N ASP A 57 -3.38 -2.16 -5.09
CA ASP A 57 -4.69 -2.62 -4.62
C ASP A 57 -5.78 -1.63 -5.05
N ASN A 58 -7.01 -2.13 -5.17
CA ASN A 58 -8.22 -1.35 -5.33
C ASN A 58 -9.27 -1.88 -4.34
N PHE A 59 -9.86 -0.99 -3.55
CA PHE A 59 -10.85 -1.37 -2.56
C PHE A 59 -11.90 -0.29 -2.32
N VAL A 60 -13.05 -0.73 -1.83
CA VAL A 60 -14.15 0.14 -1.44
C VAL A 60 -14.17 0.30 0.08
N LEU A 61 -14.27 1.54 0.56
CA LEU A 61 -14.49 1.87 1.96
C LEU A 61 -15.57 2.96 2.05
N ALA A 62 -16.61 2.71 2.85
CA ALA A 62 -17.72 3.65 3.02
C ALA A 62 -18.35 4.12 1.69
N LYS A 63 -18.50 3.19 0.73
CA LYS A 63 -19.02 3.44 -0.63
C LYS A 63 -18.14 4.36 -1.51
N ILE A 64 -16.90 4.59 -1.11
CA ILE A 64 -15.90 5.32 -1.90
C ILE A 64 -14.87 4.30 -2.38
N GLU A 65 -14.55 4.33 -3.67
CA GLU A 65 -13.50 3.50 -4.24
C GLU A 65 -12.14 4.18 -4.07
N TYR A 66 -11.15 3.39 -3.67
CA TYR A 66 -9.79 3.81 -3.44
C TYR A 66 -8.83 2.97 -4.26
N VAL A 67 -7.81 3.61 -4.79
CA VAL A 67 -6.71 2.96 -5.49
C VAL A 67 -5.41 3.24 -4.75
N VAL A 68 -4.59 2.21 -4.60
CA VAL A 68 -3.25 2.29 -3.99
C VAL A 68 -2.22 2.03 -5.06
N MET A 69 -1.26 2.94 -5.16
CA MET A 69 -0.26 2.93 -6.23
C MET A 69 1.10 3.33 -5.67
N TYR A 70 2.14 3.18 -6.48
CA TYR A 70 3.44 3.81 -6.26
C TYR A 70 4.00 4.33 -7.58
N ASN A 71 4.88 5.33 -7.48
CA ASN A 71 5.51 5.93 -8.65
C ASN A 71 6.44 4.92 -9.34
N TYR A 72 6.24 4.70 -10.63
CA TYR A 72 7.11 3.90 -11.48
C TYR A 72 8.25 4.80 -11.99
N VAL A 73 9.49 4.44 -11.63
CA VAL A 73 10.70 5.11 -12.11
C VAL A 73 11.48 4.10 -12.94
N PRO A 74 11.79 4.37 -14.22
CA PRO A 74 12.69 3.53 -15.02
C PRO A 74 14.05 3.42 -14.32
N ASP A 75 14.65 2.23 -14.36
CA ASP A 75 15.89 1.94 -13.63
C ASP A 75 17.07 2.78 -14.15
N ASP A 76 17.41 3.83 -13.41
CA ASP A 76 18.54 4.73 -13.68
C ASP A 76 19.70 4.53 -12.68
N GLY A 77 19.62 3.47 -11.86
CA GLY A 77 20.59 3.18 -10.80
C GLY A 77 20.52 4.10 -9.58
N ASN A 78 19.63 5.10 -9.54
CA ASN A 78 19.45 6.02 -8.41
C ASN A 78 18.00 6.08 -7.94
N HIS A 79 17.51 4.98 -7.39
CA HIS A 79 16.13 4.91 -6.93
C HIS A 79 15.92 5.62 -5.60
N ARG A 80 15.06 6.66 -5.61
CA ARG A 80 14.41 7.11 -4.38
C ARG A 80 13.52 6.00 -3.84
N LYS A 81 13.37 5.92 -2.51
CA LYS A 81 12.42 4.99 -1.89
C LYS A 81 11.03 5.22 -2.53
N PRO A 82 10.31 4.15 -2.92
CA PRO A 82 9.01 4.30 -3.54
C PRO A 82 8.05 5.03 -2.59
N GLU A 83 7.35 6.01 -3.11
CA GLU A 83 6.31 6.73 -2.38
C GLU A 83 4.97 6.06 -2.62
N LEU A 84 4.33 5.61 -1.55
CA LEU A 84 2.99 5.03 -1.58
C LEU A 84 1.97 6.16 -1.79
N VAL A 85 1.08 5.98 -2.75
CA VAL A 85 0.02 6.94 -3.09
C VAL A 85 -1.33 6.26 -2.94
N ILE A 86 -2.24 6.91 -2.19
CA ILE A 86 -3.63 6.48 -2.03
C ILE A 86 -4.53 7.59 -2.54
N MET A 87 -5.43 7.27 -3.47
CA MET A 87 -6.36 8.22 -4.05
C MET A 87 -7.77 7.62 -4.07
N ARG A 88 -8.79 8.50 -4.11
CA ARG A 88 -10.13 8.08 -4.49
C ARG A 88 -10.18 7.91 -6.00
N THR A 89 -11.03 7.02 -6.48
CA THR A 89 -11.29 6.88 -7.91
C THR A 89 -12.78 6.77 -8.20
N THR A 90 -13.19 7.26 -9.38
CA THR A 90 -14.55 7.11 -9.91
C THR A 90 -14.48 7.01 -11.42
N PHE A 91 -15.45 6.33 -12.03
CA PHE A 91 -15.69 6.41 -13.46
C PHE A 91 -16.77 7.44 -13.76
N SER A 92 -16.59 8.23 -14.83
CA SER A 92 -17.66 9.04 -15.39
C SER A 92 -18.53 8.25 -16.35
N ASP A 93 -19.67 8.84 -16.71
CA ASP A 93 -20.67 8.24 -17.60
C ASP A 93 -20.11 7.90 -19.00
N ASN A 94 -19.03 8.56 -19.42
CA ASN A 94 -18.30 8.29 -20.67
C ASN A 94 -17.22 7.19 -20.54
N GLY A 95 -17.06 6.60 -19.36
CA GLY A 95 -16.06 5.57 -19.07
C GLY A 95 -14.67 6.09 -18.73
N GLU A 96 -14.46 7.40 -18.64
CA GLU A 96 -13.18 7.95 -18.17
C GLU A 96 -13.01 7.72 -16.66
N GLN A 97 -11.78 7.42 -16.24
CA GLN A 97 -11.45 7.24 -14.84
C GLN A 97 -10.82 8.51 -14.26
N TYR A 98 -11.41 9.02 -13.17
CA TYR A 98 -10.87 10.16 -12.43
C TYR A 98 -10.22 9.71 -11.13
N PHE A 99 -9.18 10.44 -10.74
CA PHE A 99 -8.43 10.21 -9.51
C PHE A 99 -8.41 11.49 -8.68
N TYR A 100 -8.76 11.37 -7.41
CA TYR A 100 -8.85 12.51 -6.50
C TYR A 100 -7.96 12.31 -5.29
N SER A 101 -7.14 13.32 -4.98
CA SER A 101 -6.35 13.35 -3.76
C SER A 101 -7.25 13.37 -2.53
N ILE A 102 -6.88 12.61 -1.51
CA ILE A 102 -7.53 12.64 -0.21
C ILE A 102 -6.94 13.81 0.60
N LYS A 103 -7.77 14.81 0.91
CA LYS A 103 -7.35 15.99 1.68
C LYS A 103 -7.65 15.86 3.18
N ASP A 104 -8.60 15.00 3.55
CA ASP A 104 -8.91 14.70 4.95
C ASP A 104 -7.93 13.66 5.51
N GLY A 105 -7.13 14.05 6.50
CA GLY A 105 -6.16 13.16 7.14
C GLY A 105 -6.82 11.97 7.86
N ALA A 106 -8.02 12.15 8.42
CA ALA A 106 -8.71 11.06 9.11
C ALA A 106 -9.21 10.01 8.12
N GLU A 107 -9.67 10.43 6.95
CA GLU A 107 -10.00 9.54 5.86
C GLU A 107 -8.78 8.79 5.32
N LEU A 108 -7.69 9.51 5.07
CA LEU A 108 -6.45 8.90 4.58
C LEU A 108 -5.96 7.80 5.53
N GLU A 109 -5.99 8.06 6.84
CA GLU A 109 -5.61 7.07 7.85
C GLU A 109 -6.52 5.83 7.81
N ARG A 110 -7.85 6.01 7.70
CA ARG A 110 -8.78 4.86 7.61
C ARG A 110 -8.54 4.03 6.36
N ALA A 111 -8.34 4.67 5.21
CA ALA A 111 -8.03 4.00 3.96
C ALA A 111 -6.69 3.25 4.06
N PHE A 112 -5.66 3.89 4.63
CA PHE A 112 -4.35 3.30 4.86
C PHE A 112 -4.41 2.07 5.77
N VAL A 113 -5.13 2.15 6.90
CA VAL A 113 -5.29 1.02 7.83
C VAL A 113 -5.99 -0.16 7.15
N LEU A 114 -7.05 0.10 6.37
CA LEU A 114 -7.75 -0.96 5.63
C LEU A 114 -6.85 -1.60 4.58
N PHE A 115 -6.13 -0.79 3.80
CA PHE A 115 -5.14 -1.27 2.84
C PHE A 115 -4.10 -2.16 3.52
N MET A 116 -3.48 -1.69 4.61
CA MET A 116 -2.45 -2.46 5.32
C MET A 116 -2.99 -3.77 5.88
N ARG A 117 -4.24 -3.76 6.40
CA ARG A 117 -4.90 -4.99 6.84
C ARG A 117 -5.08 -5.97 5.69
N ARG A 118 -5.50 -5.51 4.51
CA ARG A 118 -5.67 -6.35 3.31
C ARG A 118 -4.32 -6.90 2.84
N TYR A 119 -3.32 -6.02 2.73
CA TYR A 119 -1.97 -6.36 2.26
C TYR A 119 -1.26 -7.41 3.13
N TYR A 120 -1.33 -7.27 4.46
CA TYR A 120 -0.75 -8.28 5.36
C TYR A 120 -1.67 -9.48 5.61
N GLY A 121 -2.98 -9.32 5.44
CA GLY A 121 -3.94 -10.42 5.56
C GLY A 121 -3.88 -11.38 4.38
N SER A 122 -3.66 -10.87 3.16
CA SER A 122 -3.53 -11.67 1.93
C SER A 122 -2.17 -12.34 1.77
N SER A 123 -1.15 -11.92 2.53
CA SER A 123 0.20 -12.50 2.52
C SER A 123 0.40 -13.65 3.53
N VAL A 124 -0.63 -14.02 4.28
CA VAL A 124 -0.65 -15.26 5.06
C VAL A 124 -1.26 -16.35 4.17
N PRO A 125 -0.53 -17.43 3.80
CA PRO A 125 -1.16 -18.55 3.12
C PRO A 125 -2.25 -19.11 4.03
N ASP A 126 -3.49 -19.12 3.56
CA ASP A 126 -4.60 -19.77 4.25
C ASP A 126 -4.21 -21.24 4.50
N LYS A 127 -3.92 -21.58 5.76
CA LYS A 127 -3.87 -22.98 6.24
C LYS A 127 -5.27 -23.61 6.31
N GLN A 128 -6.25 -23.08 5.57
CA GLN A 128 -7.66 -23.45 5.66
C GLN A 128 -8.22 -24.13 4.40
N SER A 129 -7.37 -24.60 3.48
CA SER A 129 -7.80 -25.43 2.34
C SER A 129 -7.71 -26.95 2.58
N LYS A 130 -7.41 -27.42 3.82
CA LYS A 130 -7.22 -28.86 4.11
C LYS A 130 -8.36 -29.60 4.81
N TYR A 131 -9.51 -28.97 5.03
CA TYR A 131 -10.71 -29.67 5.48
C TYR A 131 -11.84 -29.45 4.46
N GLY A 132 -11.66 -30.08 3.30
CA GLY A 132 -12.74 -30.29 2.36
C GLY A 132 -13.85 -31.09 3.05
N VAL A 133 -15.03 -30.48 3.11
CA VAL A 133 -16.27 -31.10 3.54
C VAL A 133 -16.51 -32.31 2.66
N ALA A 134 -16.60 -33.51 3.25
CA ALA A 134 -17.07 -34.69 2.56
C ALA A 134 -18.54 -34.46 2.17
N THR A 135 -18.76 -34.09 0.91
CA THR A 135 -20.07 -34.16 0.26
C THR A 135 -20.49 -35.63 0.23
N GLY A 136 -21.62 -35.92 0.89
CA GLY A 136 -22.27 -37.23 0.86
C GLY A 136 -22.61 -37.66 -0.56
N GLY A 137 -22.39 -38.94 -0.83
CA GLY A 137 -22.83 -39.63 -2.03
C GLY A 137 -23.81 -40.72 -1.63
N VAL A 138 -25.05 -40.53 -2.09
CA VAL A 138 -26.16 -41.47 -2.40
C VAL A 138 -26.27 -42.75 -1.58
#